data_AF-X0YCX2-F1
#
_entry.id   AF-X0YCX2-F1
#
_cell.length_a   1.000
_cell.length_b   1.000
_cell.length_c   1.000
_cell.angle_alpha   90.00
_cell.angle_beta   90.00
_cell.angle_gamma   90.00
#
_symmetry.space_group_name_H-M   'P 1'
#
loop_
_entity.id
_entity.type
_entity.pdbx_description
1 polymer ?
#
loop_
_entity_poly.entity_id
_entity_poly.type
_entity_poly.pdbx_seq_one_letter_code
_entity_poly.pdbx_strand_id
1 'polypeptide(L)'
;MFEGLQSDGYHLVFLTLTKRHKQVDSKYYDRDKFRSYNKDWEKVNTCRKIRNLKTDFDIKMIRTIDFTYSFINGHHPHLHNVLAFKTDSDPEMIGEMISKAFIQEWLSLNESAVMEAQKPKIVGNQDC
;
A
#
# COMPACT_ATOMS: atom_id res chain seq x y z
N MET A 1 10.22 10.08 12.01
CA MET A 1 8.78 10.06 11.65
C MET A 1 8.14 8.74 12.04
N PHE A 2 8.61 7.60 11.51
CA PHE A 2 8.07 6.28 11.88
C PHE A 2 8.30 5.92 13.36
N GLU A 3 9.50 6.18 13.89
CA GLU A 3 9.78 6.01 15.33
C GLU A 3 8.80 6.81 16.20
N GLY A 4 8.52 8.07 15.84
CA GLY A 4 7.54 8.89 16.55
C GLY A 4 6.12 8.31 16.50
N LEU A 5 5.68 7.78 15.35
CA LEU A 5 4.40 7.08 15.25
C LEU A 5 4.38 5.83 16.15
N GLN A 6 5.47 5.08 16.21
CA GLN A 6 5.54 3.89 17.06
C GLN A 6 5.53 4.25 18.56
N SER A 7 6.25 5.31 18.95
CA SER A 7 6.19 5.86 20.31
C SER A 7 4.79 6.36 20.68
N ASP A 8 4.02 6.86 19.71
CA ASP A 8 2.61 7.27 19.89
C ASP A 8 1.62 6.07 19.93
N GLY A 9 2.14 4.84 19.91
CA GLY A 9 1.35 3.60 19.99
C GLY A 9 0.78 3.13 18.65
N TYR A 10 1.32 3.57 17.51
CA TYR A 10 0.92 3.05 16.21
C TYR A 10 1.73 1.82 15.80
N HIS A 11 1.06 0.87 15.18
CA HIS A 11 1.65 -0.25 14.47
C HIS A 11 1.78 0.07 12.98
N LEU A 12 2.77 -0.51 12.31
CA LEU A 12 3.08 -0.20 10.92
C LEU A 12 2.85 -1.41 10.01
N VAL A 13 2.28 -1.15 8.85
CA VAL A 13 2.14 -2.09 7.74
C VAL A 13 2.70 -1.44 6.48
N PHE A 14 3.44 -2.23 5.71
CA PHE A 14 4.03 -1.82 4.43
C PHE A 14 3.30 -2.50 3.28
N LEU A 15 2.87 -1.71 2.31
CA LEU A 15 2.21 -2.19 1.10
C LEU A 15 2.99 -1.72 -0.12
N THR A 16 3.21 -2.63 -1.06
CA THR A 16 3.67 -2.29 -2.40
C THR A 16 2.59 -2.73 -3.39
N LEU A 17 2.02 -1.76 -4.10
CA LEU A 17 0.95 -1.97 -5.07
C LEU A 17 1.46 -1.66 -6.47
N THR A 18 1.33 -2.64 -7.36
CA THR A 18 1.69 -2.54 -8.77
C THR A 18 0.49 -2.87 -9.63
N LYS A 19 0.41 -2.27 -10.81
CA LYS A 19 -0.47 -2.77 -11.87
C LYS A 19 0.30 -3.75 -12.72
N ARG A 20 -0.43 -4.67 -13.35
CA ARG A 20 0.16 -5.50 -14.40
C ARG A 20 0.74 -4.60 -15.49
N HIS A 21 1.93 -4.95 -15.94
CA HIS A 21 2.65 -4.25 -16.99
C HIS A 21 3.48 -5.28 -17.75
N LYS A 22 3.78 -4.99 -19.01
CA LYS A 22 4.65 -5.77 -19.88
C LYS A 22 5.76 -4.88 -20.40
N GLN A 23 6.85 -5.49 -20.86
CA GLN A 23 7.97 -4.74 -21.44
C GLN A 23 7.54 -3.84 -22.61
N VAL A 24 6.55 -4.24 -23.42
CA VAL A 24 6.01 -3.41 -24.51
C VAL A 24 5.31 -2.14 -24.01
N ASP A 25 4.81 -2.16 -22.77
CA ASP A 25 4.18 -1.02 -22.13
C ASP A 25 5.21 0.03 -21.69
N SER A 26 6.51 -0.31 -21.66
CA SER A 26 7.61 0.54 -21.20
C SER A 26 7.90 1.74 -22.11
N LYS A 27 7.55 1.63 -23.40
CA LYS A 27 7.76 2.71 -24.40
C LYS A 27 6.77 3.87 -24.28
N TYR A 28 5.70 3.69 -23.51
CA TYR A 28 4.59 4.64 -23.35
C TYR A 28 4.37 5.04 -21.88
N TYR A 29 5.40 4.92 -21.04
CA TYR A 29 5.31 5.39 -19.66
C TYR A 29 5.52 6.90 -19.60
N ASP A 30 4.40 7.61 -19.78
CA ASP A 30 4.28 9.05 -19.74
C ASP A 30 3.60 9.54 -18.44
N ARG A 31 3.39 10.85 -18.36
CA ARG A 31 2.65 11.53 -17.29
C ARG A 31 1.24 10.95 -17.08
N ASP A 32 0.62 10.38 -18.11
CA ASP A 32 -0.75 9.89 -18.05
C ASP A 32 -0.85 8.52 -17.35
N LYS A 33 0.16 7.66 -17.47
CA LYS A 33 0.24 6.46 -16.62
C LYS A 33 0.44 6.81 -15.14
N PHE A 34 1.27 7.78 -14.81
CA PHE A 34 1.41 8.25 -13.43
C PHE A 34 0.09 8.81 -12.88
N ARG A 35 -0.63 9.60 -13.69
CA ARG A 35 -1.98 10.09 -13.36
C ARG A 35 -2.96 8.94 -13.15
N SER A 36 -2.91 7.88 -13.97
CA SER A 36 -3.75 6.69 -13.80
C SER A 36 -3.47 5.97 -12.46
N TYR A 37 -2.21 5.83 -12.04
CA TYR A 37 -1.88 5.27 -10.73
C TYR A 37 -2.44 6.11 -9.58
N ASN A 38 -2.30 7.45 -9.65
CA ASN A 38 -2.86 8.33 -8.64
C ASN A 38 -4.40 8.29 -8.61
N LYS A 39 -5.07 8.25 -9.77
CA LYS A 39 -6.54 8.17 -9.86
C LYS A 39 -7.07 6.87 -9.26
N ASP A 40 -6.45 5.74 -9.56
CA ASP A 40 -6.92 4.46 -9.01
C ASP A 40 -6.60 4.34 -7.53
N TRP A 41 -5.46 4.87 -7.09
CA TRP A 41 -5.18 5.03 -5.66
C TRP A 41 -6.23 5.91 -4.96
N GLU A 42 -6.62 7.03 -5.55
CA GLU A 42 -7.64 7.91 -4.99
C GLU A 42 -8.98 7.19 -4.83
N LYS A 43 -9.39 6.39 -5.83
CA LYS A 43 -10.59 5.54 -5.73
C LYS A 43 -10.50 4.55 -4.57
N VAL A 44 -9.39 3.82 -4.42
CA VAL A 44 -9.15 2.92 -3.26
C VAL A 44 -9.26 3.71 -1.97
N ASN A 45 -8.55 4.83 -1.89
CA ASN A 45 -8.37 5.61 -0.67
C ASN A 45 -9.66 6.29 -0.18
N THR A 46 -10.61 6.51 -1.09
CA THR A 46 -11.89 7.19 -0.84
C THR A 46 -13.10 6.24 -0.83
N CYS A 47 -12.91 4.96 -1.17
CA CYS A 47 -14.00 3.99 -1.12
C CYS A 47 -14.51 3.82 0.32
N ARG A 48 -15.79 3.48 0.48
CA ARG A 48 -16.45 3.44 1.80
C ARG A 48 -15.75 2.47 2.77
N LYS A 49 -15.38 1.27 2.29
CA LYS A 49 -14.70 0.25 3.11
C LYS A 49 -13.40 0.77 3.70
N ILE A 50 -12.56 1.40 2.88
CA ILE A 50 -11.27 1.97 3.32
C ILE A 50 -11.48 3.18 4.23
N ARG A 51 -12.46 4.05 3.94
CA ARG A 51 -12.79 5.17 4.84
C ARG A 51 -13.23 4.70 6.22
N ASN A 52 -14.05 3.66 6.32
CA ASN A 52 -14.46 3.08 7.59
C ASN A 52 -13.24 2.54 8.35
N LEU A 53 -12.39 1.73 7.70
CA LEU A 53 -11.17 1.20 8.32
C LEU A 53 -10.25 2.31 8.86
N LYS A 54 -10.12 3.42 8.14
CA LYS A 54 -9.32 4.57 8.61
C LYS A 54 -9.88 5.17 9.89
N THR A 55 -11.19 5.27 10.00
CA THR A 55 -11.86 5.75 11.22
C THR A 55 -11.71 4.73 12.35
N ASP A 56 -11.98 3.46 12.08
CA ASP A 56 -12.03 2.39 13.09
C ASP A 56 -10.65 2.12 13.72
N PHE A 57 -9.56 2.28 12.96
CA PHE A 57 -8.19 2.00 13.39
C PHE A 57 -7.26 3.22 13.41
N ASP A 58 -7.81 4.43 13.31
CA ASP A 58 -7.04 5.69 13.23
C ASP A 58 -5.87 5.61 12.23
N ILE A 59 -6.17 5.20 10.99
CA ILE A 59 -5.12 4.91 10.01
C ILE A 59 -4.51 6.22 9.49
N LYS A 60 -3.25 6.46 9.84
CA LYS A 60 -2.37 7.45 9.21
C LYS A 60 -1.63 6.81 8.04
N MET A 61 -1.39 7.57 7.00
CA MET A 61 -0.80 7.02 5.78
C MET A 61 0.28 7.91 5.19
N ILE A 62 1.39 7.28 4.84
CA ILE A 62 2.49 7.86 4.09
C ILE A 62 2.61 7.08 2.80
N ARG A 63 2.64 7.79 1.66
CA ARG A 63 2.66 7.19 0.33
C ARG A 63 3.83 7.74 -0.46
N THR A 64 4.49 6.87 -1.21
CA THR A 64 5.42 7.25 -2.27
C THR A 64 5.14 6.43 -3.54
N ILE A 65 5.57 6.95 -4.68
CA ILE A 65 5.61 6.18 -5.93
C ILE A 65 7.07 6.16 -6.37
N ASP A 66 7.60 4.96 -6.57
CA ASP A 66 8.91 4.73 -7.17
C ASP A 66 8.76 4.19 -8.59
N PHE A 67 9.76 4.42 -9.44
CA PHE A 67 9.83 3.92 -10.79
C PHE A 67 11.04 3.01 -10.93
N THR A 68 10.76 1.72 -11.09
CA THR A 68 11.80 0.70 -11.23
C THR A 68 11.91 0.28 -12.69
N TYR A 69 13.05 -0.31 -13.03
CA TYR A 69 13.28 -0.98 -14.30
C TYR A 69 13.63 -2.44 -14.03
N SER A 70 13.06 -3.36 -14.81
CA SER A 70 13.56 -4.73 -14.90
C SER A 70 13.73 -5.16 -16.36
N PHE A 71 14.68 -6.06 -16.62
CA PHE A 71 14.88 -6.60 -17.97
C PHE A 71 13.65 -7.36 -18.51
N ILE A 72 12.86 -7.96 -17.61
CA ILE A 72 11.69 -8.77 -17.96
C ILE A 72 10.48 -7.87 -18.25
N ASN A 73 10.27 -6.81 -17.45
CA ASN A 73 9.04 -6.03 -17.51
C ASN A 73 9.22 -4.57 -17.96
N GLY A 74 10.45 -4.13 -18.20
CA GLY A 74 10.77 -2.75 -18.52
C GLY A 74 10.50 -1.80 -17.35
N HIS A 75 10.29 -0.51 -17.66
CA HIS A 75 9.95 0.50 -16.66
C HIS A 75 8.52 0.33 -16.13
N HIS A 76 8.36 0.34 -14.80
CA HIS A 76 7.06 0.26 -14.15
C HIS A 76 7.05 0.94 -12.77
N PRO A 77 5.94 1.60 -12.40
CA PRO A 77 5.82 2.25 -11.11
C PRO A 77 5.34 1.27 -10.03
N HIS A 78 5.86 1.48 -8.83
CA HIS A 78 5.42 0.85 -7.60
C HIS A 78 4.84 1.92 -6.69
N LEU A 79 3.61 1.70 -6.24
CA LEU A 79 3.01 2.55 -5.23
C LEU A 79 3.28 1.93 -3.86
N HIS A 80 4.10 2.60 -3.06
CA HIS A 80 4.44 2.17 -1.71
C HIS A 80 3.61 2.95 -0.70
N ASN A 81 2.97 2.25 0.25
CA ASN A 81 2.30 2.86 1.38
C ASN A 81 2.87 2.31 2.68
N VAL A 82 3.04 3.21 3.64
CA VAL A 82 3.13 2.87 5.05
C VAL A 82 1.81 3.25 5.70
N LEU A 83 1.12 2.26 6.24
CA LEU A 83 -0.11 2.41 7.01
C LEU A 83 0.26 2.32 8.48
N ALA A 84 0.05 3.40 9.22
CA ALA A 84 0.17 3.43 10.65
C ALA A 84 -1.23 3.34 11.27
N PHE A 85 -1.47 2.40 12.18
CA PHE A 85 -2.79 2.14 12.76
C PHE A 85 -2.71 1.86 14.26
N LYS A 86 -3.82 2.06 14.97
CA LYS A 86 -3.97 1.72 16.39
C LYS A 86 -4.95 0.58 16.57
N THR A 87 -4.68 -0.28 17.55
CA THR A 87 -5.61 -1.33 17.94
C THR A 87 -5.30 -1.82 19.35
N ASP A 88 -6.33 -2.24 20.09
CA ASP A 88 -6.20 -2.97 21.36
C ASP A 88 -6.16 -4.50 21.14
N SER A 89 -6.39 -4.95 19.90
CA SER A 89 -6.33 -6.35 19.48
C SER A 89 -4.92 -6.72 19.02
N ASP A 90 -4.72 -7.99 18.63
CA ASP A 90 -3.46 -8.45 18.03
C ASP A 90 -3.08 -7.59 16.79
N PRO A 91 -1.97 -6.83 16.85
CA PRO A 91 -1.55 -5.96 15.76
C PRO A 91 -1.20 -6.71 14.47
N GLU A 92 -0.71 -7.94 14.54
CA GLU A 92 -0.33 -8.70 13.35
C GLU A 92 -1.59 -9.07 12.55
N MET A 93 -2.59 -9.62 13.24
CA MET A 93 -3.89 -9.96 12.66
C MET A 93 -4.60 -8.74 12.06
N ILE A 94 -4.64 -7.61 12.79
CA ILE A 94 -5.28 -6.38 12.33
C ILE A 94 -4.50 -5.78 11.15
N GLY A 95 -3.17 -5.77 11.21
CA GLY A 95 -2.32 -5.32 10.13
C GLY A 95 -2.54 -6.12 8.84
N GLU A 96 -2.68 -7.44 8.94
CA GLU A 96 -2.99 -8.31 7.81
C GLU A 96 -4.39 -8.01 7.22
N MET A 97 -5.40 -7.83 8.08
CA MET A 97 -6.75 -7.48 7.66
C MET A 97 -6.78 -6.15 6.91
N ILE A 98 -6.16 -5.10 7.46
CA ILE A 98 -6.03 -3.78 6.82
C ILE A 98 -5.32 -3.93 5.47
N SER A 99 -4.18 -4.63 5.44
CA SER A 99 -3.41 -4.86 4.22
C SER A 99 -4.26 -5.51 3.13
N LYS A 100 -4.95 -6.60 3.47
CA LYS A 100 -5.82 -7.33 2.55
C LYS A 100 -6.94 -6.44 2.00
N ALA A 101 -7.53 -5.59 2.84
CA ALA A 101 -8.57 -4.67 2.38
C ALA A 101 -8.04 -3.70 1.32
N PHE A 102 -6.89 -3.05 1.55
CA PHE A 102 -6.29 -2.14 0.56
C PHE A 102 -5.90 -2.86 -0.72
N ILE A 103 -5.29 -4.06 -0.62
CA ILE A 103 -4.89 -4.83 -1.79
C ILE A 103 -6.13 -5.27 -2.59
N GLN A 104 -7.19 -5.77 -1.94
CA GLN A 104 -8.42 -6.18 -2.62
C GLN A 104 -9.06 -5.04 -3.41
N GLU A 105 -9.16 -3.84 -2.82
CA GLU A 105 -9.69 -2.67 -3.51
C GLU A 105 -8.77 -2.20 -4.65
N TRP A 106 -7.46 -2.38 -4.51
CA TRP A 106 -6.53 -2.12 -5.61
C TRP A 106 -6.74 -3.12 -6.76
N LEU A 107 -6.90 -4.41 -6.45
CA LEU A 107 -7.12 -5.46 -7.45
C LEU A 107 -8.45 -5.33 -8.18
N SER A 108 -9.51 -4.88 -7.50
CA SER A 108 -10.82 -4.68 -8.13
C SER A 108 -10.80 -3.62 -9.25
N LEU A 109 -9.84 -2.69 -9.18
CA LEU A 109 -9.61 -1.69 -10.23
C LEU A 109 -8.61 -2.15 -11.30
N ASN A 110 -7.90 -3.25 -11.05
CA ASN A 110 -6.78 -3.72 -11.85
C ASN A 110 -6.89 -5.24 -12.05
N GLU A 111 -7.73 -5.65 -13.00
CA GLU A 111 -8.20 -7.02 -13.33
C GLU A 111 -7.13 -8.12 -13.51
N SER A 112 -5.85 -7.85 -13.29
CA SER A 112 -4.77 -8.83 -13.48
C SER A 112 -3.59 -8.69 -12.51
N ALA A 113 -3.75 -8.01 -11.38
CA ALA A 113 -2.70 -7.94 -10.37
C ALA A 113 -2.74 -9.17 -9.43
N VAL A 114 -1.57 -9.61 -8.96
CA VAL A 114 -1.41 -10.82 -8.13
C VAL A 114 -1.47 -10.42 -6.66
N MET A 115 -2.19 -11.19 -5.84
CA MET A 115 -2.18 -11.07 -4.38
C MET A 115 -0.84 -11.58 -3.83
N GLU A 116 0.20 -10.76 -3.82
CA GLU A 116 1.39 -10.98 -2.99
C GLU A 116 1.46 -9.89 -1.93
N ALA A 117 0.76 -10.11 -0.81
CA ALA A 117 0.93 -9.27 0.36
C ALA A 117 2.31 -9.55 0.96
N GLN A 118 3.17 -8.52 1.03
CA GLN A 118 4.36 -8.62 1.85
C GLN A 118 3.91 -8.79 3.30
N LYS A 119 4.46 -9.80 3.99
CA LYS A 119 4.12 -10.06 5.39
C LYS A 119 4.33 -8.78 6.20
N PRO A 120 3.34 -8.36 7.00
CA PRO A 120 3.55 -7.30 7.98
C PRO A 120 4.77 -7.64 8.82
N LYS A 121 5.81 -6.81 8.77
CA LYS A 121 6.87 -6.85 9.78
C LYS A 121 6.49 -5.84 10.84
N ILE A 122 6.11 -6.33 12.00
CA ILE A 122 6.06 -5.49 13.20
C ILE A 122 7.51 -5.18 13.56
N VAL A 123 7.96 -3.97 13.22
CA VAL A 123 9.28 -3.47 13.61
C VAL A 123 9.15 -2.81 14.98
N GLY A 124 8.79 -3.58 16.01
CA GLY A 124 8.79 -3.06 17.39
C GLY A 124 10.22 -2.94 17.90
N ASN A 125 10.51 -1.92 18.72
CA ASN A 125 11.72 -1.92 19.53
C ASN A 125 11.69 -3.18 20.40
N GLN A 126 12.50 -4.16 20.03
CA GLN A 126 12.99 -5.13 21.00
C GLN A 126 13.90 -4.34 21.94
N ASP A 127 13.46 -4.24 23.18
CA ASP A 127 14.23 -3.85 24.36
C ASP A 127 14.67 -2.38 24.47
N CYS A 128 14.07 -1.67 25.43
CA CYS A 128 14.78 -0.72 26.27
C CYS A 128 14.98 -1.39 27.64
#